data_AF-I4DAV9-F1
#
_entry.id   AF-I4DAV9-F1
#
_cell.length_a   1.000
_cell.length_b   1.000
_cell.length_c   1.000
_cell.angle_alpha   90.00
_cell.angle_beta   90.00
_cell.angle_gamma   90.00
#
_symmetry.space_group_name_H-M   'P 1'
#
loop_
_entity.id
_entity.type
_entity.pdbx_description
1 polymer ?
#
loop_
_entity_poly.entity_id
_entity_poly.type
_entity_poly.pdbx_seq_one_letter_code
_entity_poly.pdbx_strand_id
1 'polypeptide(L)' 'MLIKALNLKVGDQLAEEDGFLWDVTEIIQETETTITVRLNSDFSSFKEHWRSRSGILKTFDKHRSLQGVSA' A
#
# COMPACT_ATOMS: atom_id res chain seq x y z
N MET A 1 -1.11 -8.48 -10.40
CA MET A 1 -2.25 -7.90 -11.14
C MET A 1 -2.11 -6.38 -11.16
N LEU A 2 -2.81 -5.68 -12.05
CA LEU A 2 -2.81 -4.21 -12.05
C LEU A 2 -4.04 -3.72 -11.28
N ILE A 3 -3.82 -3.04 -10.17
CA ILE A 3 -4.85 -2.42 -9.34
C ILE A 3 -4.82 -0.93 -9.63
N LYS A 4 -5.97 -0.31 -9.90
CA LYS A 4 -6.03 1.15 -9.96
C LYS A 4 -5.87 1.71 -8.56
N ALA A 5 -5.08 2.77 -8.40
CA ALA A 5 -4.92 3.43 -7.11
C ALA A 5 -6.26 3.88 -6.50
N LEU A 6 -7.25 4.25 -7.33
CA LEU A 6 -8.60 4.59 -6.87
C LEU A 6 -9.36 3.45 -6.18
N ASN A 7 -8.99 2.19 -6.45
CA ASN A 7 -9.60 1.00 -5.88
C ASN A 7 -8.79 0.43 -4.71
N LEU A 8 -7.77 1.14 -4.24
CA LEU A 8 -6.97 0.71 -3.10
C LEU A 8 -7.82 0.67 -1.83
N LYS A 9 -7.77 -0.46 -1.15
CA LYS A 9 -8.38 -0.70 0.14
C LYS A 9 -7.37 -1.28 1.11
N VAL A 10 -7.67 -1.16 2.40
CA VAL A 10 -6.88 -1.81 3.46
C VAL A 10 -6.88 -3.33 3.23
N GLY A 11 -5.70 -3.92 3.29
CA GLY A 11 -5.42 -5.33 2.98
C GLY A 11 -4.98 -5.60 1.54
N ASP A 12 -5.05 -4.62 0.62
CA ASP A 12 -4.42 -4.78 -0.69
C ASP A 12 -2.89 -4.82 -0.55
N GLN A 13 -2.23 -5.57 -1.42
CA GLN A 13 -0.78 -5.66 -1.46
C GLN A 13 -0.25 -4.97 -2.71
N LEU A 14 0.72 -4.07 -2.54
CA LEU A 14 1.38 -3.33 -3.62
C LEU A 14 2.81 -3.83 -3.82
N ALA A 15 3.16 -4.12 -5.07
CA ALA A 15 4.51 -4.46 -5.47
C ALA A 15 5.34 -3.18 -5.69
N GLU A 16 6.50 -3.11 -5.04
CA GLU A 16 7.54 -2.12 -5.34
C GLU A 16 8.43 -2.58 -6.50
N GLU A 17 9.34 -1.70 -6.97
CA GLU A 17 10.28 -1.97 -8.07
C GLU A 17 11.21 -3.16 -7.79
N ASP A 18 11.53 -3.42 -6.53
CA ASP A 18 12.31 -4.60 -6.09
C ASP A 18 11.50 -5.91 -6.10
N GLY A 19 10.24 -5.89 -6.53
CA GLY A 19 9.34 -7.04 -6.54
C GLY A 19 8.77 -7.41 -5.15
N PHE A 20 9.05 -6.59 -4.14
CA PHE A 20 8.55 -6.81 -2.78
C PHE A 20 7.11 -6.34 -2.61
N LEU A 21 6.26 -7.16 -1.97
CA LEU A 21 4.86 -6.86 -1.71
C LEU A 21 4.66 -6.19 -0.36
N TRP A 22 4.11 -4.99 -0.37
CA TRP A 22 3.75 -4.20 0.80
C TRP A 22 2.25 -4.21 1.02
N ASP A 23 1.84 -4.41 2.26
CA ASP A 23 0.44 -4.44 2.66
C ASP A 23 -0.07 -3.01 2.95
N VAL A 24 -1.22 -2.66 2.38
CA VAL A 24 -1.93 -1.41 2.65
C VAL A 24 -2.64 -1.57 3.99
N THR A 25 -2.05 -0.99 5.04
CA THR A 25 -2.61 -1.12 6.40
C THR A 25 -3.60 -0.02 6.77
N GLU A 26 -3.48 1.16 6.16
CA GLU A 26 -4.29 2.32 6.51
C GLU A 26 -4.35 3.29 5.34
N ILE A 27 -5.51 3.94 5.13
CA ILE A 27 -5.66 5.04 4.18
C ILE A 27 -5.70 6.32 5.00
N ILE A 28 -4.66 7.16 4.83
CA ILE A 28 -4.49 8.37 5.65
C ILE A 28 -5.32 9.52 5.09
N GLN A 29 -5.30 9.67 3.77
CA GLN A 29 -5.93 10.80 3.11
C GLN A 29 -6.34 10.41 1.70
N GLU A 30 -7.54 10.78 1.32
CA GLU A 30 -8.02 10.63 -0.04
C GLU A 30 -8.53 11.98 -0.55
N THR A 31 -8.02 12.42 -1.69
CA THR A 31 -8.48 13.61 -2.42
C THR A 31 -9.15 13.19 -3.73
N GLU A 32 -9.71 14.14 -4.48
CA GLU A 32 -10.34 13.85 -5.77
C GLU A 32 -9.35 13.21 -6.78
N THR A 33 -8.06 13.54 -6.68
CA THR A 33 -7.03 13.10 -7.63
C THR A 33 -6.02 12.12 -7.04
N THR A 34 -5.82 12.11 -5.73
CA THR A 34 -4.76 11.31 -5.09
C THR A 34 -5.26 10.52 -3.88
N ILE A 35 -4.56 9.44 -3.56
CA ILE A 35 -4.77 8.65 -2.36
C ILE A 35 -3.43 8.45 -1.64
N THR A 36 -3.39 8.75 -0.36
CA THR A 36 -2.25 8.53 0.53
C THR A 36 -2.54 7.36 1.43
N VAL A 37 -1.73 6.32 1.29
CA VAL A 37 -1.86 5.07 2.05
C VAL A 37 -0.59 4.81 2.86
N ARG A 38 -0.76 4.07 3.94
CA ARG A 38 0.32 3.57 4.77
C ARG A 38 0.59 2.12 4.41
N LEU A 39 1.77 1.89 3.87
CA LEU A 39 2.30 0.60 3.50
C LEU A 39 3.13 0.03 4.63
N ASN A 40 2.86 -1.22 5.01
CA ASN A 40 3.71 -1.98 5.91
C ASN A 40 4.10 -3.30 5.24
N SER A 41 5.32 -3.73 5.52
CA SER A 41 5.83 -4.97 4.98
C SER A 41 5.70 -6.06 6.04
N ASP A 42 5.02 -7.15 5.70
CA ASP A 42 5.03 -8.38 6.48
C ASP A 42 6.32 -9.17 6.17
N PHE A 43 7.48 -8.64 6.57
CA PHE A 43 8.75 -9.36 6.47
C PHE A 43 8.93 -10.40 7.60
N SER A 44 7.95 -10.52 8.52
CA SER A 44 8.00 -11.46 9.63
C SER A 44 6.60 -11.74 10.16
N SER A 45 6.32 -13.00 10.49
CA SER A 45 5.10 -13.49 11.16
C SER A 45 4.82 -12.87 12.55
N PHE A 46 5.63 -11.89 12.96
CA PHE A 46 5.55 -11.16 14.21
C PHE A 46 5.28 -9.69 13.88
N LYS A 47 4.04 -9.25 14.12
CA LYS A 47 3.55 -7.87 13.87
C LYS A 47 4.43 -6.78 14.50
N GLU A 48 5.18 -7.11 15.55
CA GLU A 48 6.08 -6.20 16.27
C GLU A 48 7.35 -5.82 15.48
N HIS A 49 7.71 -6.61 14.44
CA HIS A 49 8.91 -6.40 13.62
C HIS A 49 8.63 -5.74 12.27
N TRP A 50 7.37 -5.48 11.93
CA TRP A 50 7.02 -4.62 10.80
C TRP A 50 7.66 -3.27 11.08
N ARG A 51 8.66 -2.88 10.29
CA ARG A 51 9.56 -1.75 10.57
C ARG A 51 8.78 -0.55 11.14
N SER A 52 8.98 -0.34 12.44
CA SER A 52 8.87 0.93 13.15
C SER A 52 7.53 1.65 13.05
N ARG A 53 6.50 1.22 13.79
CA ARG A 53 5.39 2.02 14.37
C ARG A 53 4.73 3.14 13.51
N SER A 54 4.99 3.22 12.21
CA SER A 54 4.71 4.39 11.38
C SER A 54 4.64 4.10 9.89
N GLY A 55 4.99 2.89 9.43
CA GLY A 55 4.87 2.46 8.03
C GLY A 55 5.54 3.40 7.02
N ILE A 56 5.41 3.09 5.74
CA ILE A 56 5.79 4.01 4.67
C ILE A 56 4.51 4.69 4.18
N LEU A 57 4.47 6.03 4.28
CA LEU A 57 3.41 6.80 3.66
C LEU A 57 3.72 6.96 2.17
N LYS A 58 2.80 6.51 1.34
CA LYS A 58 2.90 6.65 -0.11
C LYS A 58 1.64 7.29 -0.66
N THR A 59 1.84 8.31 -1.49
CA THR A 59 0.77 8.98 -2.21
C THR A 59 0.78 8.52 -3.66
N PHE A 60 -0.38 8.11 -4.14
CA PHE A 60 -0.60 7.65 -5.49
C PHE A 60 -1.65 8.52 -6.17
N ASP A 61 -1.48 8.74 -7.47
CA ASP A 61 -2.53 9.33 -8.30
C ASP A 61 -3.61 8.29 -8.61
N LYS A 62 -4.88 8.64 -8.46
CA LYS A 62 -6.04 7.74 -8.62
C LYS A 62 -6.14 7.12 -10.02
N HIS A 63 -5.65 7.80 -11.04
CA HIS A 63 -5.63 7.31 -12.42
C HIS A 63 -4.44 6.38 -12.70
N ARG A 64 -3.43 6.35 -11.82
CA ARG A 64 -2.28 5.46 -11.94
C ARG A 64 -2.69 4.02 -11.66
N SER A 65 -2.16 3.11 -12.49
CA SER A 65 -2.22 1.68 -12.24
C SER A 65 -0.99 1.25 -11.46
N LEU A 66 -1.21 0.49 -10.39
CA LEU A 66 -0.20 -0.03 -9.48
C LEU A 66 -0.12 -1.53 -9.65
N GLN A 67 1.08 -2.09 -9.57
CA GLN A 67 1.24 -3.54 -9.54
C GLN A 67 0.95 -4.02 -8.13
N GLY A 68 0.12 -5.06 -8.01
CA GLY A 68 -0.28 -5.56 -6.70
C GLY A 68 -1.21 -6.78 -6.77
N VAL A 69 -1.64 -7.20 -5.60
CA VAL A 69 -2.68 -8.21 -5.37
C VAL A 69 -3.79 -7.54 -4.58
N SER A 70 -5.01 -7.59 -5.10
CA SER A 70 -6.14 -7.04 -4.39
C SER A 70 -6.72 -8.09 -3.46
N ALA A 71 -7.06 -7.70 -2.22
CA ALA A 71 -7.70 -8.57 -1.25
C ALA A 71 -9.18 -8.85 -1.59
#